data_AF-A0A2T3M5Y0-F1
#
_entry.id   AF-A0A2T3M5Y0-F1
#
_cell.length_a   1.000
_cell.length_b   1.000
_cell.length_c   1.000
_cell.angle_alpha   90.00
_cell.angle_beta   90.00
_cell.angle_gamma   90.00
#
_symmetry.space_group_name_H-M   'P 1'
#
loop_
_entity.id
_entity.type
_entity.pdbx_description
1 polymer ?
#
loop_
_entity_poly.entity_id
_entity_poly.type
_entity_poly.pdbx_seq_one_letter_code
_entity_poly.pdbx_strand_id
1 'polypeptide(L)'
;MYNPNSINALFTLDKCFHNALKNGHVFRTAELEAVVKVLSCKTHKLGAKAYGCTNIQCSHEKRVCNTCKSKLCTSCGQKATERWIALINTILPDCKYRHITFTMPKAFWMIFQYNRTLLNHLFSLAANTLISLGGEGEYRLQNRQLTINN
;
A
#
# COMPACT_ATOMS: atom_id res chain seq x y z
N MET A 1 -25.96 12.72 -1.69
CA MET A 1 -24.97 11.67 -2.08
C MET A 1 -23.64 12.03 -1.44
N TYR A 2 -23.21 11.27 -0.42
CA TYR A 2 -21.89 11.41 0.20
C TYR A 2 -20.81 11.22 -0.88
N ASN A 3 -19.87 12.17 -1.01
CA ASN A 3 -18.74 12.07 -1.93
C ASN A 3 -17.56 11.43 -1.17
N PRO A 4 -17.25 10.13 -1.36
CA PRO A 4 -16.22 9.44 -0.59
C PRO A 4 -14.78 9.79 -1.00
N ASN A 5 -14.59 10.64 -2.02
CA ASN A 5 -13.27 11.07 -2.47
C ASN A 5 -12.87 12.38 -1.76
N SER A 6 -12.78 12.35 -0.43
CA SER A 6 -12.31 13.49 0.38
C SER A 6 -10.99 14.06 -0.12
N ILE A 7 -10.10 13.21 -0.64
CA ILE A 7 -8.79 13.63 -1.12
C ILE A 7 -8.83 14.43 -2.42
N ASN A 8 -9.79 14.16 -3.32
CA ASN A 8 -9.96 14.97 -4.53
C ASN A 8 -10.39 16.38 -4.14
N ALA A 9 -11.30 16.49 -3.17
CA ALA A 9 -11.74 17.77 -2.64
C ALA A 9 -10.56 18.57 -2.08
N LEU A 10 -9.65 17.95 -1.33
CA LEU A 10 -8.44 18.61 -0.79
C LEU A 10 -7.56 19.20 -1.90
N PHE A 11 -7.32 18.48 -3.00
CA PHE A 11 -6.49 18.98 -4.10
C PHE A 11 -7.17 20.05 -4.96
N THR A 12 -8.50 20.08 -4.96
CA THR A 12 -9.28 21.07 -5.71
C THR A 12 -9.71 22.28 -4.88
N LEU A 13 -9.65 22.20 -3.55
CA LEU A 13 -10.02 23.26 -2.63
C LEU A 13 -9.20 24.51 -2.94
N ASP A 14 -9.87 25.63 -3.18
CA ASP A 14 -9.27 26.91 -3.58
C ASP A 14 -8.30 26.82 -4.76
N LYS A 15 -8.45 25.79 -5.61
CA LYS A 15 -7.52 25.46 -6.70
C LYS A 15 -6.06 25.36 -6.21
N CYS A 16 -5.84 24.93 -4.96
CA CYS A 16 -4.54 24.95 -4.30
C CYS A 16 -3.44 24.24 -5.10
N PHE A 17 -3.73 23.04 -5.62
CA PHE A 17 -2.76 22.27 -6.41
C PHE A 17 -2.48 22.94 -7.76
N HIS A 18 -3.50 23.50 -8.41
CA HIS A 18 -3.34 24.26 -9.65
C HIS A 18 -2.51 25.54 -9.45
N ASN A 19 -2.74 26.25 -8.35
CA ASN A 19 -1.97 27.44 -8.00
C ASN A 19 -0.51 27.08 -7.69
N ALA A 20 -0.26 25.99 -6.97
CA ALA A 20 1.10 25.50 -6.71
C ALA A 20 1.84 25.15 -8.01
N LEU A 21 1.17 24.49 -8.97
CA LEU A 21 1.70 24.24 -10.31
C LEU A 21 2.02 25.54 -11.06
N LYS A 22 1.09 26.51 -11.03
CA LYS A 22 1.25 27.80 -11.70
C LYS A 22 2.39 28.64 -11.11
N ASN A 23 2.58 28.58 -9.79
CA ASN A 23 3.61 29.31 -9.08
C ASN A 23 5.00 28.65 -9.16
N GLY A 24 5.14 27.55 -9.92
CA GLY A 24 6.42 26.89 -10.14
C GLY A 24 6.91 26.05 -8.97
N HIS A 25 6.01 25.54 -8.12
CA HIS A 25 6.42 24.64 -7.03
C HIS A 25 7.08 23.38 -7.61
N VAL A 26 8.26 23.01 -7.06
CA VAL A 26 9.01 21.85 -7.51
C VAL A 26 8.42 20.59 -6.89
N PHE A 27 7.77 19.78 -7.71
CA PHE A 27 7.25 18.47 -7.32
C PHE A 27 8.15 17.36 -7.85
N ARG A 28 8.22 16.24 -7.11
CA ARG A 28 8.78 15.00 -7.66
C ARG A 28 7.82 14.45 -8.71
N THR A 29 8.35 13.78 -9.73
CA THR A 29 7.55 13.14 -10.79
C THR A 29 6.48 12.20 -10.22
N ALA A 30 6.84 11.39 -9.23
CA ALA A 30 5.92 10.48 -8.55
C ALA A 30 4.77 11.19 -7.82
N GLU A 31 5.01 12.40 -7.28
CA GLU A 31 3.97 13.19 -6.60
C GLU A 31 2.97 13.72 -7.62
N LEU A 32 3.44 14.32 -8.71
CA LEU A 32 2.59 14.80 -9.80
C LEU A 32 1.75 13.68 -10.39
N GLU A 33 2.37 12.53 -10.71
CA GLU A 33 1.66 11.38 -11.22
C GLU A 33 0.57 10.89 -10.27
N ALA A 34 0.86 10.82 -8.98
CA ALA A 34 -0.09 10.35 -7.99
C ALA A 34 -1.31 11.29 -7.91
N VAL A 35 -1.09 12.61 -7.88
CA VAL A 35 -2.17 13.60 -7.82
C VAL A 35 -2.99 13.61 -9.11
N VAL A 36 -2.35 13.57 -10.28
CA VAL A 36 -3.05 13.55 -11.58
C VAL A 36 -3.90 12.28 -11.73
N LYS A 37 -3.38 11.11 -11.33
CA LYS A 37 -4.15 9.84 -11.32
C LYS A 37 -5.39 9.96 -10.44
N VAL A 38 -5.23 10.53 -9.25
CA VAL A 38 -6.32 10.72 -8.27
C VAL A 38 -7.39 11.68 -8.80
N LEU A 39 -7.00 12.82 -9.36
CA LEU A 39 -7.91 13.80 -9.97
C LEU A 39 -8.65 13.24 -11.20
N SER A 40 -8.03 12.31 -11.93
CA SER A 40 -8.63 11.66 -13.10
C SER A 40 -9.57 10.49 -12.73
N CYS A 41 -9.60 10.07 -11.46
CA CYS A 41 -10.34 8.89 -11.02
C CYS A 41 -11.85 9.02 -11.24
N LYS A 42 -12.50 8.01 -11.84
CA LYS A 42 -13.95 7.97 -12.13
C LYS A 42 -14.41 9.12 -13.04
N THR A 43 -13.51 9.65 -13.87
CA THR A 43 -13.83 10.63 -14.91
C THR A 43 -13.69 9.99 -16.30
N HIS A 44 -14.25 10.65 -17.32
CA HIS A 44 -14.11 10.21 -18.71
C HIS A 44 -12.66 10.20 -19.22
N LYS A 45 -11.73 10.87 -18.53
CA LYS A 45 -10.31 10.92 -18.91
C LYS A 45 -9.63 9.55 -18.88
N LEU A 46 -10.13 8.61 -18.07
CA LEU A 46 -9.63 7.22 -18.00
C LEU A 46 -10.42 6.25 -18.88
N GLY A 47 -11.33 6.76 -19.70
CA GLY A 47 -12.31 5.95 -20.44
C GLY A 47 -13.45 5.45 -19.55
N ALA A 48 -14.46 4.88 -20.20
CA ALA A 48 -15.65 4.35 -19.55
C ALA A 48 -16.13 3.07 -20.25
N LYS A 49 -16.80 2.21 -19.49
CA LYS A 49 -17.54 1.06 -20.01
C LYS A 49 -19.00 1.44 -20.16
N ALA A 50 -19.54 1.23 -21.34
CA ALA A 50 -20.96 1.37 -21.66
C ALA A 50 -21.67 0.05 -21.43
N TYR A 51 -22.77 0.08 -20.68
CA TYR A 51 -23.64 -1.07 -20.46
C TYR A 51 -25.02 -0.73 -21.01
N GLY A 52 -25.42 -1.41 -22.09
CA GLY A 52 -26.75 -1.30 -22.67
C GLY A 52 -27.69 -2.38 -22.16
N CYS A 53 -29.00 -2.11 -22.22
CA CYS A 53 -30.01 -3.15 -22.05
C CYS A 53 -29.92 -4.17 -23.19
N THR A 54 -30.20 -5.44 -22.92
CA THR A 54 -30.27 -6.49 -23.96
C THR A 54 -31.50 -6.37 -24.85
N ASN A 55 -32.54 -5.66 -24.40
CA ASN A 55 -33.74 -5.42 -25.19
C ASN A 55 -33.47 -4.30 -26.23
N ILE A 56 -33.65 -4.63 -27.51
CA ILE A 56 -33.46 -3.74 -28.66
C ILE A 56 -34.40 -2.52 -28.63
N GLN A 57 -35.56 -2.63 -27.96
CA GLN A 57 -36.52 -1.53 -27.82
C GLN A 57 -36.20 -0.59 -26.64
N CYS A 58 -35.14 -0.86 -25.87
CA CYS A 58 -34.78 -0.10 -24.69
C CYS A 58 -33.50 0.72 -24.94
N SER A 59 -33.60 2.05 -24.94
CA SER A 59 -32.47 2.97 -25.16
C SER A 59 -31.64 3.26 -23.90
N HIS A 60 -31.92 2.58 -22.78
CA HIS A 60 -31.18 2.81 -21.54
C HIS A 60 -29.72 2.33 -21.65
N GLU A 61 -28.79 3.27 -21.50
CA GLU A 61 -27.35 3.04 -21.44
C GLU A 61 -26.80 3.55 -20.10
N LYS A 62 -26.04 2.72 -19.39
CA LYS A 62 -25.29 3.10 -18.19
C LYS A 62 -23.79 3.16 -18.52
N ARG A 63 -23.18 4.33 -18.38
CA ARG A 63 -21.73 4.50 -18.51
C ARG A 63 -21.06 4.49 -17.15
N VAL A 64 -20.07 3.61 -16.98
CA VAL A 64 -19.26 3.52 -15.76
C VAL A 64 -17.82 3.91 -16.09
N CYS A 65 -17.37 5.02 -15.53
CA CYS A 65 -16.00 5.50 -15.74
C CYS A 65 -14.98 4.60 -15.02
N ASN A 66 -13.81 4.44 -15.63
CA ASN A 66 -12.73 3.65 -15.06
C ASN A 66 -12.12 4.32 -13.81
N THR A 67 -11.56 3.50 -12.92
CA THR A 67 -10.90 3.94 -11.68
C THR A 67 -9.39 4.08 -11.88
N CYS A 68 -8.75 4.97 -11.12
CA CYS A 68 -7.32 5.27 -11.28
C CYS A 68 -6.37 4.20 -10.72
N LYS A 69 -6.86 3.30 -9.85
CA LYS A 69 -6.07 2.25 -9.18
C LYS A 69 -4.85 2.77 -8.39
N SER A 70 -4.80 4.07 -8.10
CA SER A 70 -3.73 4.68 -7.29
C SER A 70 -3.93 4.38 -5.81
N LYS A 71 -2.83 4.12 -5.09
CA LYS A 71 -2.82 3.94 -3.62
C LYS A 71 -3.25 5.21 -2.88
N LEU A 72 -2.99 6.39 -3.46
CA LEU A 72 -3.35 7.69 -2.87
C LEU A 72 -4.86 7.95 -2.91
N CYS A 73 -5.58 7.38 -3.88
CA CYS A 73 -7.02 7.56 -3.99
C CYS A 73 -7.72 6.80 -2.86
N THR A 74 -8.51 7.48 -2.03
CA THR A 74 -9.20 6.84 -0.89
C THR A 74 -10.04 5.65 -1.31
N SER A 75 -10.89 5.81 -2.33
CA SER A 75 -11.76 4.73 -2.80
C SER A 75 -11.02 3.57 -3.48
N CYS A 76 -9.99 3.85 -4.27
CA CYS A 76 -9.22 2.79 -4.95
C CYS A 76 -8.24 2.09 -4.00
N GLY A 77 -7.55 2.88 -3.16
CA GLY A 77 -6.61 2.42 -2.16
C GLY A 77 -7.30 1.54 -1.12
N GLN A 78 -8.46 1.96 -0.59
CA GLN A 78 -9.25 1.14 0.33
C GLN A 78 -9.61 -0.21 -0.29
N LYS A 79 -10.08 -0.22 -1.54
CA LYS A 79 -10.42 -1.48 -2.22
C LYS A 79 -9.20 -2.38 -2.44
N ALA A 80 -8.05 -1.80 -2.73
CA ALA A 80 -6.79 -2.55 -2.85
C ALA A 80 -6.38 -3.15 -1.49
N THR A 81 -6.51 -2.38 -0.40
CA THR A 81 -6.24 -2.84 0.97
C THR A 81 -7.15 -3.99 1.38
N GLU A 82 -8.46 -3.89 1.13
CA GLU A 82 -9.41 -4.98 1.40
C GLU A 82 -9.04 -6.29 0.68
N ARG A 83 -8.67 -6.18 -0.60
CA ARG A 83 -8.23 -7.35 -1.38
C ARG A 83 -6.95 -7.96 -0.84
N TRP A 84 -6.01 -7.12 -0.42
CA TRP A 84 -4.77 -7.56 0.18
C TRP A 84 -5.02 -8.24 1.54
N ILE A 85 -5.89 -7.69 2.39
CA ILE A 85 -6.28 -8.31 3.66
C ILE A 85 -6.89 -9.69 3.42
N ALA A 86 -7.81 -9.81 2.45
CA ALA A 86 -8.42 -11.10 2.11
C ALA A 86 -7.36 -12.13 1.66
N LEU A 87 -6.38 -11.71 0.87
CA LEU A 87 -5.26 -12.56 0.46
C LEU A 87 -4.41 -12.98 1.68
N ILE A 88 -4.01 -12.03 2.53
CA ILE A 88 -3.18 -12.34 3.70
C ILE A 88 -3.90 -13.29 4.66
N ASN A 89 -5.21 -13.12 4.87
CA ASN A 89 -5.99 -14.03 5.69
C ASN A 89 -6.00 -15.47 5.15
N THR A 90 -5.82 -15.67 3.84
CA THR A 90 -5.72 -17.01 3.25
C THR A 90 -4.34 -17.66 3.44
N ILE A 91 -3.31 -16.85 3.70
CA ILE A 91 -1.90 -17.29 3.86
C ILE A 91 -1.56 -17.52 5.34
N LEU A 92 -2.18 -16.77 6.24
CA LEU A 92 -1.89 -16.85 7.67
C LEU A 92 -2.28 -18.24 8.23
N PRO A 93 -1.43 -18.86 9.05
CA PRO A 93 -1.76 -20.12 9.71
C PRO A 93 -2.86 -19.91 10.76
N ASP A 94 -3.69 -20.94 10.96
CA ASP A 94 -4.75 -20.95 11.97
C ASP A 94 -4.17 -21.21 13.37
N CYS A 95 -3.36 -20.27 13.87
CA CYS A 95 -2.76 -20.34 15.20
C CYS A 95 -2.61 -18.94 15.81
N LYS A 96 -2.30 -18.87 17.12
CA LYS A 96 -1.99 -17.60 17.77
C LYS A 96 -0.61 -17.12 17.32
N TYR A 97 -0.54 -15.94 16.75
CA TYR A 97 0.71 -15.29 16.34
C TYR A 97 0.92 -13.96 17.06
N ARG A 98 2.17 -13.48 17.06
CA ARG A 98 2.55 -12.18 17.61
C ARG A 98 3.26 -11.35 16.55
N HIS A 99 2.85 -10.10 16.39
CA HIS A 99 3.52 -9.16 15.50
C HIS A 99 4.83 -8.67 16.15
N ILE A 100 5.95 -8.80 15.44
CA ILE A 100 7.26 -8.30 15.86
C ILE A 100 7.63 -7.13 14.96
N THR A 101 7.95 -5.99 15.57
CA THR A 101 8.37 -4.79 14.83
C THR A 101 9.86 -4.55 15.03
N PHE A 102 10.61 -4.49 13.94
CA PHE A 102 12.01 -4.05 13.96
C PHE A 102 12.08 -2.54 13.81
N THR A 103 12.74 -1.88 14.75
CA THR A 103 12.99 -0.43 14.66
C THR A 103 14.38 -0.21 14.08
N MET A 104 14.49 0.64 13.06
CA MET A 104 15.78 0.98 12.46
C MET A 104 16.55 1.97 13.35
N PRO A 105 17.78 1.64 13.80
CA PRO A 105 18.64 2.57 14.53
C PRO A 105 18.95 3.84 13.74
N LYS A 106 19.07 4.98 14.44
CA LYS A 106 19.23 6.30 13.80
C LYS A 106 20.44 6.37 12.86
N ALA A 107 21.54 5.72 13.23
CA ALA A 107 22.80 5.74 12.49
C ALA A 107 22.68 5.16 11.07
N PHE A 108 21.77 4.21 10.84
CA PHE A 108 21.64 3.54 9.56
C PHE A 108 20.79 4.31 8.55
N TRP A 109 19.95 5.27 8.99
CA TRP A 109 19.06 5.98 8.08
C TRP A 109 19.79 6.70 6.94
N MET A 110 20.96 7.29 7.21
CA MET A 110 21.76 7.95 6.16
C MET A 110 22.21 6.95 5.10
N ILE A 111 22.64 5.74 5.48
CA ILE A 111 23.11 4.71 4.54
C ILE A 111 21.97 4.27 3.62
N PHE A 112 20.77 4.01 4.17
CA PHE A 112 19.61 3.62 3.38
C PHE A 112 19.03 4.77 2.54
N GLN A 113 19.24 6.02 2.95
CA GLN A 113 18.84 7.19 2.17
C GLN A 113 19.64 7.28 0.87
N TYR A 114 20.96 7.08 0.93
CA TYR A 114 21.83 7.06 -0.26
C TYR A 114 21.67 5.77 -1.07
N ASN A 115 21.47 4.63 -0.41
CA ASN A 115 21.36 3.32 -1.05
C ASN A 115 19.96 2.71 -0.86
N ARG A 116 18.97 3.26 -1.57
CA ARG A 116 17.57 2.83 -1.45
C ARG A 116 17.33 1.35 -1.77
N THR A 117 18.16 0.75 -2.61
CA THR A 117 18.08 -0.67 -2.99
C THR A 117 18.28 -1.61 -1.81
N LEU A 118 19.03 -1.20 -0.78
CA LEU A 118 19.26 -2.01 0.42
C LEU A 118 17.97 -2.32 1.19
N LEU A 119 16.94 -1.47 1.06
CA LEU A 119 15.63 -1.69 1.71
C LEU A 119 14.99 -3.02 1.30
N ASN A 120 15.31 -3.52 0.10
CA ASN A 120 14.78 -4.80 -0.40
C ASN A 120 15.26 -6.00 0.42
N HIS A 121 16.42 -5.90 1.09
CA HIS A 121 17.01 -7.00 1.86
C HIS A 121 16.59 -7.00 3.34
N LEU A 122 15.99 -5.91 3.84
CA LEU A 122 15.76 -5.72 5.27
C LEU A 122 14.87 -6.82 5.88
N PHE A 123 13.80 -7.19 5.17
CA PHE A 123 12.87 -8.23 5.64
C PHE A 123 13.51 -9.62 5.64
N SER A 124 14.32 -9.93 4.61
CA SER A 124 15.06 -11.19 4.56
C SER A 124 16.09 -11.29 5.67
N LEU A 125 16.83 -10.20 5.95
CA LEU A 125 17.80 -10.14 7.05
C LEU A 125 17.13 -10.28 8.42
N ALA A 126 15.98 -9.63 8.62
CA ALA A 126 15.20 -9.75 9.84
C ALA A 126 14.69 -11.18 10.05
N ALA A 127 14.16 -11.81 9.00
CA ALA A 127 13.70 -13.19 9.03
C ALA A 127 14.86 -14.16 9.34
N ASN A 128 16.00 -14.01 8.67
CA ASN A 128 17.18 -14.85 8.91
C ASN A 128 17.69 -14.73 10.35
N THR A 129 17.73 -13.52 10.90
CA THR A 129 18.11 -13.29 12.30
C THR A 129 17.13 -13.96 13.28
N LEU A 130 15.83 -13.91 13.01
CA LEU A 130 14.83 -14.61 13.83
C LEU A 130 14.98 -16.12 13.76
N ILE A 131 15.24 -16.66 12.58
CA ILE A 131 15.45 -18.10 12.37
C ILE A 131 16.73 -18.56 13.09
N SER A 132 17.83 -17.81 12.98
CA SER A 132 19.08 -18.16 13.66
C SER A 132 18.93 -18.12 15.18
N LEU A 133 18.32 -17.06 15.73
CA LEU A 133 18.06 -16.95 17.17
C LEU A 133 17.07 -18.02 17.67
N GLY A 134 16.06 -18.36 16.86
CA GLY A 134 15.10 -19.41 17.16
C GLY A 134 15.72 -20.80 17.17
N GLY A 135 16.57 -21.11 16.19
CA GLY A 135 17.30 -22.38 16.10
C GLY A 135 18.35 -22.58 17.20
N GLU A 136 19.01 -21.50 17.64
CA GLU A 136 19.90 -21.55 18.82
C GLU A 136 19.15 -21.77 20.14
N GLY A 137 17.85 -21.46 20.19
CA GLY A 137 16.98 -21.69 21.34
C GLY A 137 16.79 -23.18 21.67
N GLU A 138 16.62 -24.04 20.65
CA GLU A 138 16.54 -25.50 20.83
C GLU A 138 17.86 -26.06 21.39
N TYR A 139 19.01 -25.59 20.86
CA TYR A 139 20.34 -26.03 21.32
C TYR A 139 20.63 -25.58 22.77
N ARG A 140 20.15 -24.40 23.19
CA ARG A 140 20.32 -23.91 24.57
C ARG A 140 19.39 -24.59 25.57
N LEU A 141 18.20 -25.05 25.16
CA LEU A 141 17.28 -25.81 26.02
C LEU A 141 17.79 -27.26 26.23
N GLN A 142 18.28 -27.92 25.17
CA GLN A 142 18.91 -29.24 25.28
C GLN A 142 20.17 -29.22 26.16
N ASN A 143 21.04 -28.22 25.99
CA ASN A 143 22.25 -28.11 26.81
C ASN A 143 21.95 -27.70 28.28
N ARG A 144 20.85 -26.98 28.53
CA ARG A 144 20.43 -26.64 29.91
C ARG A 144 19.86 -27.85 30.65
N GLN A 145 19.16 -28.77 29.97
CA GLN A 145 18.71 -30.05 30.54
C GLN A 145 19.89 -30.99 30.87
N LEU A 146 20.95 -30.98 30.07
CA LEU A 146 22.17 -31.77 30.33
C LEU A 146 22.98 -31.24 31.53
N THR A 147 22.99 -29.93 31.78
CA THR A 147 23.65 -29.34 32.97
C THR A 147 22.87 -29.46 34.27
N ILE A 148 21.58 -29.84 34.25
CA ILE A 148 20.77 -30.03 35.46
C ILE A 148 20.80 -31.50 35.93
N ASN A 149 21.18 -32.43 35.04
CA ASN A 149 21.26 -33.87 35.32
C ASN A 149 22.69 -34.36 35.63
N ASN A 150 23.62 -33.45 35.91
CA ASN A 150 24.98 -33.72 36.40
C ASN A 150 25.19 -33.03 37.76
#